data_AF-A0AAJ6JD67-F1
#
_entry.id   AF-A0AAJ6JD67-F1
#
_cell.length_a   1.000
_cell.length_b   1.000
_cell.length_c   1.000
_cell.angle_alpha   90.00
_cell.angle_beta   90.00
_cell.angle_gamma   90.00
#
_symmetry.space_group_name_H-M   'P 1'
#
loop_
_entity.id
_entity.type
_entity.pdbx_description
1 polymer ?
#
loop_
_entity_poly.entity_id
_entity_poly.type
_entity_poly.pdbx_seq_one_letter_code
_entity_poly.pdbx_strand_id
1 'polypeptide(L)' 'MVIEPGDLIIGDDDRLLCVPFDDVDEVLKGATAKYEAEQKQIANIMAHDSSWVDKALRELNCDDLD' A
#
# COMPACT_ATOMS: atom_id res chain seq x y z
N MET A 1 15.58 -9.70 15.93
CA MET A 1 16.37 -8.54 15.47
C MET A 1 17.19 -8.08 16.66
N VAL A 2 18.49 -7.86 16.47
CA VAL A 2 19.34 -7.18 17.48
C VAL A 2 19.17 -5.68 17.23
N ILE A 3 19.02 -4.89 18.29
CA ILE A 3 18.93 -3.43 18.21
C ILE A 3 20.24 -2.87 18.74
N GLU A 4 20.92 -2.07 17.91
CA GLU A 4 22.17 -1.42 18.26
C GLU A 4 21.93 0.07 18.58
N PRO A 5 22.75 0.68 19.47
CA PRO A 5 22.67 2.11 19.71
C PRO A 5 22.90 2.91 18.42
N GLY A 6 21.90 3.68 18.00
CA GLY A 6 21.93 4.46 16.76
C GLY A 6 20.91 4.01 15.71
N ASP A 7 20.33 2.82 15.86
CA ASP A 7 19.27 2.33 14.96
C ASP A 7 18.01 3.20 15.04
N LEU A 8 17.33 3.34 13.90
CA LEU A 8 16.08 4.07 13.80
C LEU A 8 14.92 3.19 14.22
N ILE A 9 14.18 3.61 15.25
CA ILE A 9 12.96 2.95 15.71
C ILE A 9 11.74 3.73 15.23
N ILE A 10 10.83 3.04 14.54
CA ILE A 10 9.56 3.58 14.01
C ILE A 10 8.41 2.80 14.66
N GLY A 11 7.33 3.48 15.02
CA GLY A 11 6.16 2.85 15.61
C GLY A 11 4.86 3.50 15.19
N ASP A 12 3.87 2.66 14.91
CA ASP A 12 2.47 3.01 14.64
C ASP A 12 1.54 1.95 15.25
N ASP A 13 0.26 1.97 14.87
CA ASP A 13 -0.75 1.02 15.35
C ASP A 13 -0.48 -0.42 14.87
N ASP A 14 0.38 -0.60 13.85
CA ASP A 14 0.76 -1.89 13.26
C ASP A 14 2.01 -2.50 13.90
N ARG A 15 2.55 -1.90 14.98
CA ARG A 15 3.70 -2.31 15.83
C ARG A 15 4.98 -1.48 15.56
N LEU A 16 6.13 -2.02 15.98
CA LEU A 16 7.44 -1.37 15.95
C LEU A 16 8.32 -1.99 14.87
N LEU A 17 9.07 -1.14 14.18
CA LEU A 17 10.13 -1.49 13.23
C LEU A 17 11.45 -0.88 13.71
N CYS A 18 12.53 -1.65 13.63
CA CYS A 18 13.89 -1.17 13.83
C CYS A 18 14.62 -1.25 12.49
N VAL A 19 15.27 -0.16 12.10
CA VAL A 19 16.08 -0.05 10.89
C VAL A 19 17.53 0.19 11.31
N PRO A 20 18.47 -0.69 10.93
CA PRO A 20 19.89 -0.49 11.19
C PRO A 20 20.37 0.85 10.67
N PHE A 21 21.25 1.53 11.42
CA PHE A 21 21.74 2.87 11.02
C PHE A 21 22.31 2.89 9.59
N ASP A 22 23.10 1.88 9.22
CA ASP A 22 23.74 1.77 7.90
C ASP A 22 22.74 1.60 6.74
N ASP A 23 21.52 1.17 7.03
CA ASP A 23 20.47 0.90 6.03
C ASP A 23 19.47 2.06 5.88
N VAL A 24 19.54 3.09 6.73
CA VAL A 24 18.52 4.16 6.80
C VAL A 24 18.28 4.83 5.45
N ASP A 25 19.35 5.18 4.72
CA ASP A 25 19.24 5.87 3.43
C ASP A 25 18.60 4.99 2.35
N GLU A 26 18.94 3.70 2.33
CA GLU A 26 18.35 2.74 1.38
C GLU A 26 16.87 2.51 1.69
N VAL A 27 16.55 2.28 2.96
CA VAL A 27 15.17 2.06 3.42
C VAL A 27 14.32 3.30 3.16
N LEU A 28 14.81 4.50 3.43
CA LEU A 28 14.09 5.74 3.15
C LEU A 28 13.79 5.88 1.65
N LYS A 29 14.77 5.63 0.79
CA LYS A 29 14.59 5.69 -0.66
C LYS A 29 13.54 4.68 -1.14
N GLY A 30 13.61 3.44 -0.65
CA GLY A 30 12.65 2.39 -0.99
C GLY A 30 11.24 2.68 -0.49
N ALA A 31 11.11 3.11 0.77
CA ALA A 31 9.83 3.47 1.38
C ALA A 31 9.17 4.66 0.66
N THR A 32 9.95 5.69 0.30
CA THR A 32 9.45 6.85 -0.44
C THR A 32 8.94 6.44 -1.82
N ALA A 33 9.70 5.65 -2.56
CA ALA A 33 9.28 5.18 -3.88
C ALA A 33 8.00 4.32 -3.81
N LYS A 34 7.87 3.47 -2.79
CA LYS A 34 6.67 2.68 -2.54
C LYS A 34 5.47 3.57 -2.23
N TYR A 35 5.63 4.53 -1.31
CA TYR A 35 4.57 5.47 -0.95
C TYR A 35 4.04 6.23 -2.18
N GLU A 36 4.92 6.77 -3.02
CA GLU A 36 4.53 7.47 -4.25
C GLU A 36 3.77 6.56 -5.24
N ALA A 37 4.19 5.30 -5.36
CA ALA A 37 3.49 4.32 -6.20
C ALA A 37 2.08 4.01 -5.65
N GLU A 38 1.95 3.84 -4.34
CA GLU A 38 0.67 3.59 -3.66
C GLU A 38 -0.27 4.79 -3.80
N GLN A 39 0.22 6.02 -3.68
CA GLN A 39 -0.60 7.23 -3.90
C GLN A 39 -1.18 7.26 -5.33
N LYS A 40 -0.38 6.89 -6.34
CA LYS A 40 -0.86 6.79 -7.74
C LYS A 40 -1.89 5.68 -7.90
N GLN A 41 -1.68 4.53 -7.27
CA GLN A 41 -2.64 3.42 -7.30
C GLN A 41 -3.97 3.81 -6.65
N ILE A 42 -3.93 4.47 -5.49
CA ILE A 42 -5.13 4.96 -4.81
C ILE A 42 -5.89 5.95 -5.71
N ALA A 43 -5.20 6.91 -6.32
CA ALA A 43 -5.81 7.86 -7.24
C ALA A 43 -6.47 7.15 -8.45
N ASN A 44 -5.81 6.14 -9.01
CA ASN A 44 -6.35 5.36 -10.12
C ASN A 44 -7.59 4.55 -9.71
N ILE A 45 -7.57 3.95 -8.51
CA ILE A 45 -8.72 3.22 -7.97
C ILE A 45 -9.90 4.17 -7.75
N MET A 46 -9.66 5.34 -7.16
CA MET A 46 -10.71 6.34 -6.93
C MET A 46 -11.30 6.89 -8.24
N ALA A 47 -10.50 6.96 -9.31
CA ALA A 47 -10.94 7.40 -10.63
C ALA A 47 -11.54 6.27 -11.49
N HIS A 48 -11.49 5.01 -11.04
CA HIS A 48 -11.93 3.88 -11.83
C HIS A 48 -13.45 3.75 -11.82
N ASP A 49 -14.08 3.87 -13.00
CA ASP A 49 -15.49 3.53 -13.19
C ASP A 49 -15.65 2.02 -13.39
N SER A 50 -16.26 1.36 -12.41
CA SER A 50 -16.56 -0.07 -12.42
C SER A 50 -17.98 -0.40 -12.88
N SER A 51 -18.77 0.59 -13.34
CA SER A 51 -20.16 0.39 -13.79
C SER A 51 -20.31 -0.62 -14.94
N TRP A 52 -19.27 -0.80 -15.73
CA TRP A 52 -19.24 -1.81 -16.80
C TRP A 52 -19.29 -3.24 -16.26
N VAL A 53 -18.78 -3.49 -15.05
CA VAL A 53 -18.77 -4.81 -14.42
C VAL A 53 -20.22 -5.22 -14.14
N ASP A 54 -20.97 -4.36 -13.46
CA ASP A 54 -22.39 -4.59 -13.16
C ASP A 54 -23.21 -4.76 -14.44
N LYS A 55 -22.92 -3.96 -15.47
CA LYS A 55 -23.58 -4.09 -16.77
C LYS A 55 -23.31 -5.47 -17.40
N ALA A 56 -22.06 -5.91 -17.44
CA ALA A 56 -21.67 -7.19 -18.02
C ALA A 56 -22.27 -8.37 -17.25
N LEU A 57 -22.29 -8.30 -15.91
CA LEU A 57 -22.88 -9.35 -15.07
C LEU A 57 -24.40 -9.48 -15.29
N ARG A 58 -25.11 -8.36 -15.46
CA ARG A 58 -26.53 -8.36 -15.83
C ARG A 58 -26.79 -8.95 -17.22
N GLU A 59 -25.95 -8.63 -18.21
CA GLU A 59 -26.05 -9.19 -19.56
C GLU A 59 -25.85 -10.71 -19.60
N LEU A 60 -25.08 -11.26 -18.65
CA LEU A 60 -24.82 -12.70 -18.51
C LEU A 60 -25.87 -13.45 -17.69
N ASN A 61 -26.93 -12.77 -17.21
CA ASN A 61 -27.94 -13.33 -16.30
C ASN A 61 -27.32 -13.96 -15.04
N CYS A 62 -26.32 -13.31 -14.45
CA CYS A 62 -25.90 -13.66 -13.08
C CYS A 62 -26.98 -13.17 -12.11
N ASP A 63 -27.66 -14.12 -11.45
CA ASP A 63 -28.62 -13.86 -10.38
C ASP A 63 -27.88 -13.55 -9.06
N ASP A 64 -28.41 -12.63 -8.24
CA ASP A 64 -27.84 -12.09 -6.97
C ASP A 64 -26.76 -10.99 -7.10
N LEU A 65 -27.10 -9.82 -7.66
CA LEU A 65 -26.24 -8.63 -7.75
C LEU A 65 -26.58 -7.51 -6.73
N ASP A 66 -27.35 -7.84 -5.69
CA ASP A 66 -27.72 -6.91 -4.59
C ASP A 66 -26.81 -7.08 -3.35
#